data_AF-A0A2H5WFP5-F1
#
_entry.id   AF-A0A2H5WFP5-F1
#
_cell.length_a   1.000
_cell.length_b   1.000
_cell.length_c   1.000
_cell.angle_alpha   90.00
_cell.angle_beta   90.00
_cell.angle_gamma   90.00
#
_symmetry.space_group_name_H-M   'P 1'
#
loop_
_entity.id
_entity.type
_entity.pdbx_description
1 polymer ?
#
loop_
_entity_poly.entity_id
_entity_poly.type
_entity_poly.pdbx_seq_one_letter_code
_entity_poly.pdbx_strand_id
1 'polypeptide(L)'
;MQRLKIALFLTAVGVIGIAPVLLVAVYAARRRLERTADDRHASRGLVRIAAAVTGALVVVGGALAWTFAQTGAPPSPSHGADGMGGGTLNHPLLPEELAGQRLTEHVEGPEAITAVQRLHGAEIPLTEAEVAVYGNGLATIWRSGAPDAATATEQVELMRERIADGGSPFDTPHPVPGHAGVYATRGMGLRHFFFARGTSVWWLAADPDIARSALLETLEVAG
;
A
#
# COMPACT_ATOMS: atom_id res chain seq x y z
N MET A 1 -21.01 -14.10 22.95
CA MET A 1 -20.92 -15.41 22.24
C MET A 1 -20.82 -15.28 20.71
N GLN A 2 -21.28 -14.20 20.07
CA GLN A 2 -21.25 -14.03 18.61
C GLN A 2 -19.84 -13.79 18.03
N ARG A 3 -18.94 -13.18 18.82
CA ARG A 3 -17.55 -12.86 18.43
C ARG A 3 -16.64 -14.10 18.33
N LEU A 4 -16.91 -15.16 19.10
CA LEU A 4 -16.16 -16.42 19.04
C LEU A 4 -16.45 -17.22 17.75
N LYS A 5 -17.67 -17.07 17.20
CA LYS A 5 -18.08 -17.75 15.96
C LYS A 5 -17.47 -17.12 14.71
N ILE A 6 -17.23 -15.80 14.72
CA ILE A 6 -16.61 -15.07 13.59
C ILE A 6 -15.10 -15.37 13.51
N ALA A 7 -14.41 -15.43 14.66
CA ALA A 7 -12.98 -15.76 14.69
C ALA A 7 -12.67 -17.19 14.20
N LEU A 8 -13.54 -18.16 14.52
CA LEU A 8 -13.44 -19.54 14.04
C LEU A 8 -13.76 -19.69 12.54
N PHE A 9 -14.65 -18.84 12.00
CA PHE A 9 -15.00 -18.84 10.58
C PHE A 9 -13.84 -18.33 9.71
N LEU A 10 -13.13 -17.29 10.14
CA LEU A 10 -12.00 -16.72 9.39
C LEU A 10 -10.75 -17.62 9.39
N THR A 11 -10.54 -18.40 10.47
CA THR A 11 -9.47 -19.41 10.49
C THR A 11 -9.78 -20.61 9.59
N ALA A 12 -11.04 -21.03 9.51
CA ALA A 12 -11.46 -22.11 8.61
C ALA A 12 -11.35 -21.70 7.12
N VAL A 13 -11.73 -20.47 6.76
CA VAL A 13 -11.64 -19.99 5.36
C VAL A 13 -10.18 -19.76 4.93
N GLY A 14 -9.31 -19.26 5.81
CA GLY A 14 -7.88 -19.09 5.50
C GLY A 14 -7.14 -20.41 5.27
N VAL A 15 -7.46 -21.46 6.03
CA VAL A 15 -6.82 -22.77 5.91
C VAL A 15 -7.39 -23.57 4.72
N ILE A 16 -8.69 -23.44 4.43
CA ILE A 16 -9.35 -24.21 3.36
C ILE A 16 -9.22 -23.53 1.98
N GLY A 17 -9.11 -22.20 1.91
CA GLY A 17 -9.01 -21.48 0.63
C GLY A 17 -7.59 -21.44 0.03
N ILE A 18 -6.57 -21.36 0.88
CA ILE A 18 -5.17 -21.19 0.43
C ILE A 18 -4.48 -22.55 0.20
N ALA A 19 -4.84 -23.57 1.00
CA ALA A 19 -4.23 -24.89 0.90
C ALA A 19 -4.39 -25.58 -0.48
N PRO A 20 -5.56 -25.53 -1.16
CA PRO A 20 -5.73 -26.17 -2.47
C PRO A 20 -4.87 -25.52 -3.56
N VAL A 21 -4.74 -24.19 -3.54
CA VAL A 21 -3.94 -23.44 -4.53
C VAL A 21 -2.45 -23.76 -4.37
N LEU A 22 -1.97 -23.80 -3.13
CA LEU A 22 -0.59 -24.23 -2.83
C LEU A 22 -0.36 -25.70 -3.19
N LEU A 23 -1.32 -26.58 -2.93
CA LEU A 23 -1.23 -28.00 -3.30
C LEU A 23 -1.19 -28.20 -4.82
N VAL A 24 -2.00 -27.45 -5.57
CA VAL A 24 -2.00 -27.48 -7.05
C VAL A 24 -0.70 -26.91 -7.60
N ALA A 25 -0.18 -25.82 -7.04
CA ALA A 25 1.11 -25.24 -7.45
C ALA A 25 2.28 -26.19 -7.18
N VAL A 26 2.32 -26.81 -6.00
CA VAL A 26 3.34 -27.82 -5.62
C VAL A 26 3.20 -29.08 -6.49
N TYR A 27 1.98 -29.53 -6.76
CA TYR A 27 1.73 -30.69 -7.62
C TYR A 27 2.15 -30.42 -9.07
N ALA A 28 1.82 -29.25 -9.63
CA ALA A 28 2.22 -28.85 -10.98
C ALA A 28 3.74 -28.72 -11.10
N ALA A 29 4.41 -28.15 -10.08
CA ALA A 29 5.87 -28.07 -10.03
C ALA A 29 6.52 -29.46 -9.98
N ARG A 30 5.99 -30.37 -9.15
CA ARG A 30 6.48 -31.75 -9.04
C ARG A 30 6.33 -32.53 -10.34
N ARG A 31 5.17 -32.43 -11.00
CA ARG A 31 4.90 -33.12 -12.28
C ARG A 31 5.78 -32.61 -13.42
N ARG A 32 6.24 -31.36 -13.37
CA ARG A 32 7.16 -30.78 -14.35
C ARG A 32 8.59 -31.27 -14.15
N LEU A 33 9.00 -31.48 -12.91
CA LEU A 33 10.33 -32.02 -12.54
C LEU A 33 10.45 -33.52 -12.86
N GLU A 34 9.38 -34.29 -12.73
CA GLU A 34 9.37 -35.72 -13.11
C GLU A 34 9.53 -35.95 -14.63
N ARG A 35 9.34 -34.92 -15.46
CA ARG A 35 9.59 -34.99 -16.92
C ARG A 35 11.04 -34.75 -17.33
N THR A 36 11.88 -34.25 -16.43
CA THR A 36 13.30 -33.97 -16.70
C THR A 36 14.13 -34.62 -15.61
N ALA A 37 14.37 -35.92 -15.75
CA ALA A 37 15.29 -36.64 -14.89
C ALA A 37 16.73 -36.34 -15.32
N ASP A 38 17.32 -35.25 -14.82
CA ASP A 38 18.78 -35.23 -14.55
C ASP A 38 19.25 -34.22 -13.49
N ASP A 39 18.53 -33.14 -13.19
CA ASP A 39 19.11 -32.09 -12.34
C ASP A 39 18.74 -32.18 -10.85
N ARG A 40 19.38 -33.10 -10.12
CA ARG A 40 19.26 -33.22 -8.64
C ARG A 40 19.99 -32.11 -7.86
N HIS A 41 20.51 -31.06 -8.52
CA HIS A 41 21.15 -29.93 -7.84
C HIS A 41 20.33 -28.63 -7.86
N ALA A 42 19.30 -28.51 -8.72
CA ALA A 42 18.44 -27.33 -8.79
C ALA A 42 17.32 -27.28 -7.72
N SER A 43 17.00 -28.42 -7.09
CA SER A 43 15.84 -28.54 -6.18
C SER A 43 16.05 -27.97 -4.78
N ARG A 44 17.30 -27.74 -4.34
CA ARG A 44 17.60 -27.18 -3.00
C ARG A 44 17.43 -25.66 -2.94
N GLY A 45 17.55 -24.94 -4.07
CA GLY A 45 17.39 -23.48 -4.14
C GLY A 45 15.93 -23.04 -4.03
N LEU A 46 15.03 -23.72 -4.75
CA LEU A 46 13.60 -23.37 -4.79
C LEU A 46 12.87 -23.63 -3.46
N VAL A 47 13.25 -24.68 -2.72
CA VAL A 47 12.70 -24.96 -1.39
C VAL A 47 13.06 -23.86 -0.38
N ARG A 48 14.24 -23.25 -0.51
CA ARG A 48 14.67 -22.13 0.36
C ARG A 48 13.91 -20.84 0.07
N ILE A 49 13.60 -20.55 -1.20
CA ILE A 49 12.84 -19.36 -1.59
C ILE A 49 11.37 -19.48 -1.14
N ALA A 50 10.74 -20.64 -1.34
CA ALA A 50 9.37 -20.89 -0.88
C ALA A 50 9.24 -20.82 0.65
N ALA A 51 10.22 -21.34 1.40
CA ALA A 51 10.26 -21.24 2.85
C ALA A 51 10.43 -19.79 3.34
N ALA A 52 11.23 -18.96 2.64
CA ALA A 52 11.43 -17.55 2.99
C ALA A 52 10.16 -16.70 2.77
N VAL A 53 9.46 -16.90 1.66
CA VAL A 53 8.19 -16.20 1.36
C VAL A 53 7.08 -16.62 2.33
N THR A 54 7.04 -17.90 2.71
CA THR A 54 6.08 -18.40 3.71
C THR A 54 6.38 -17.84 5.10
N GLY A 55 7.67 -17.75 5.48
CA GLY A 55 8.08 -17.12 6.74
C GLY A 55 7.71 -15.63 6.81
N ALA A 56 7.92 -14.87 5.74
CA ALA A 56 7.57 -13.44 5.69
C ALA A 56 6.04 -13.22 5.83
N LEU A 57 5.23 -14.04 5.18
CA LEU A 57 3.77 -13.95 5.28
C LEU A 57 3.23 -14.35 6.66
N VAL A 58 3.88 -15.30 7.35
CA VAL A 58 3.52 -15.68 8.73
C VAL A 58 3.93 -14.60 9.75
N VAL A 59 5.03 -13.89 9.53
CA VAL A 59 5.45 -12.76 10.40
C VAL A 59 4.50 -11.57 10.23
N VAL A 60 4.11 -11.24 8.99
CA VAL A 60 3.15 -10.16 8.72
C VAL A 60 1.75 -10.50 9.22
N GLY A 61 1.28 -11.74 9.03
CA GLY A 61 -0.01 -12.20 9.56
C GLY A 61 -0.05 -12.35 11.08
N GLY A 62 1.05 -12.80 11.70
CA GLY A 62 1.17 -12.95 13.15
C GLY A 62 1.25 -11.61 13.89
N ALA A 63 1.92 -10.61 13.31
CA ALA A 63 1.96 -9.26 13.86
C ALA A 63 0.57 -8.59 13.86
N LEU A 64 -0.23 -8.80 12.80
CA LEU A 64 -1.60 -8.28 12.71
C LEU A 64 -2.54 -8.90 13.76
N ALA A 65 -2.40 -10.19 14.03
CA ALA A 65 -3.22 -10.88 15.04
C ALA A 65 -2.91 -10.44 16.49
N TRP A 66 -1.66 -10.05 16.78
CA TRP A 66 -1.25 -9.58 18.11
C TRP A 66 -1.81 -8.19 18.46
N THR A 67 -1.92 -7.30 17.47
CA THR A 67 -2.45 -5.93 17.67
C THR A 67 -3.93 -5.88 18.05
N PHE A 68 -4.76 -6.80 17.56
CA PHE A 68 -6.20 -6.81 17.88
C PHE A 68 -6.55 -7.41 19.26
N ALA A 69 -5.59 -8.07 19.92
CA ALA A 69 -5.85 -8.69 21.22
C ALA A 69 -5.71 -7.72 22.41
N GLN A 70 -5.14 -6.51 22.22
CA GLN A 70 -4.73 -5.66 23.36
C GLN A 70 -5.52 -4.37 23.61
N THR A 71 -6.42 -3.90 22.75
CA THR A 71 -7.14 -2.64 23.00
C THR A 71 -8.52 -2.87 23.61
N GLY A 72 -8.53 -3.36 24.85
CA GLY A 72 -9.68 -3.33 25.75
C GLY A 72 -9.61 -2.12 26.68
N ALA A 73 -9.92 -0.93 26.19
CA ALA A 73 -10.18 0.23 27.04
C ALA A 73 -11.40 1.00 26.48
N PRO A 74 -12.46 1.24 27.27
CA PRO A 74 -13.58 2.06 26.82
C PRO A 74 -13.18 3.54 26.82
N PRO A 75 -13.59 4.34 25.82
CA PRO A 75 -13.37 5.78 25.85
C PRO A 75 -14.25 6.45 26.90
N SER A 76 -13.66 7.39 27.66
CA SER A 76 -14.38 8.28 28.55
C SER A 76 -15.25 9.28 27.76
N PRO A 77 -16.42 9.69 28.29
CA PRO A 77 -17.31 10.61 27.59
C PRO A 77 -16.89 12.06 27.82
N SER A 78 -16.48 12.76 26.75
CA SER A 78 -16.41 14.23 26.76
C SER A 78 -17.76 14.81 26.32
N HIS A 79 -18.42 15.50 27.25
CA HIS A 79 -19.59 16.33 27.04
C HIS A 79 -19.26 17.58 26.19
N GLY A 80 -20.12 17.85 25.20
CA GLY A 80 -20.75 19.16 24.99
C GLY A 80 -19.93 20.28 24.34
N ALA A 81 -20.23 20.54 23.06
CA ALA A 81 -20.36 21.90 22.53
C ALA A 81 -21.18 21.85 21.24
N ASP A 82 -22.47 22.16 21.36
CA ASP A 82 -23.32 22.58 20.23
C ASP A 82 -22.78 23.89 19.66
N GLY A 83 -22.56 23.96 18.35
CA GLY A 83 -22.15 25.16 17.65
C GLY A 83 -22.40 25.05 16.16
N MET A 84 -23.48 25.68 15.69
CA MET A 84 -23.81 25.81 14.27
C MET A 84 -22.69 26.50 13.48
N GLY A 85 -22.34 25.94 12.31
CA GLY A 85 -21.50 26.65 11.34
C GLY A 85 -21.17 25.79 10.12
N GLY A 86 -21.92 25.98 9.04
CA GLY A 86 -21.49 25.76 7.65
C GLY A 86 -21.14 24.32 7.26
N GLY A 87 -22.00 23.70 6.46
CA GLY A 87 -21.63 22.48 5.74
C GLY A 87 -20.43 22.74 4.82
N THR A 88 -19.24 22.41 5.26
CA THR A 88 -18.13 22.07 4.38
C THR A 88 -18.54 20.77 3.70
N LEU A 89 -18.78 20.82 2.40
CA LEU A 89 -18.78 19.62 1.58
C LEU A 89 -17.36 19.04 1.69
N ASN A 90 -17.11 18.19 2.68
CA ASN A 90 -15.94 17.33 2.74
C ASN A 90 -16.06 16.35 1.58
N HIS A 91 -15.71 16.81 0.37
CA HIS A 91 -15.42 15.89 -0.69
C HIS A 91 -14.17 15.12 -0.25
N PRO A 92 -14.19 13.78 -0.23
CA PRO A 92 -12.97 13.04 0.00
C PRO A 92 -11.93 13.52 -1.02
N LEU A 93 -10.73 13.84 -0.54
CA LEU A 93 -9.64 14.34 -1.40
C LEU A 93 -9.14 13.28 -2.37
N LEU A 94 -9.60 12.03 -2.21
CA LEU A 94 -9.34 10.89 -3.07
C LEU A 94 -10.64 10.42 -3.73
N PRO A 95 -10.62 10.06 -5.02
CA PRO A 95 -11.84 9.68 -5.74
C PRO A 95 -12.34 8.29 -5.31
N GLU A 96 -13.64 8.02 -5.48
CA GLU A 96 -14.24 6.69 -5.22
C GLU A 96 -13.87 5.64 -6.28
N GLU A 97 -13.41 6.09 -7.45
CA GLU A 97 -12.95 5.25 -8.56
C GLU A 97 -11.66 5.85 -9.14
N LEU A 98 -10.74 4.98 -9.56
CA LEU A 98 -9.48 5.38 -10.20
C LEU A 98 -9.18 4.40 -11.34
N ALA A 99 -9.07 4.90 -12.57
CA ALA A 99 -8.81 4.11 -13.78
C ALA A 99 -9.75 2.91 -13.94
N GLY A 100 -11.04 3.12 -13.70
CA GLY A 100 -12.05 2.06 -13.75
C GLY A 100 -12.05 1.11 -12.54
N GLN A 101 -11.18 1.35 -11.55
CA GLN A 101 -11.07 0.52 -10.34
C GLN A 101 -11.77 1.19 -9.17
N ARG A 102 -12.70 0.50 -8.51
CA ARG A 102 -13.37 1.01 -7.31
C ARG A 102 -12.42 1.06 -6.13
N LEU A 103 -12.64 2.04 -5.26
CA LEU A 103 -12.05 2.10 -3.93
C LEU A 103 -12.46 0.86 -3.12
N THR A 104 -11.46 0.19 -2.57
CA THR A 104 -11.61 -1.07 -1.81
C THR A 104 -11.17 -0.94 -0.36
N GLU A 105 -10.25 -0.02 -0.07
CA GLU A 105 -9.80 0.31 1.28
C GLU A 105 -9.44 1.80 1.33
N HIS A 106 -9.76 2.46 2.44
CA HIS A 106 -9.38 3.85 2.71
C HIS A 106 -9.03 4.00 4.19
N VAL A 107 -7.87 4.59 4.45
CA VAL A 107 -7.35 4.87 5.79
C VAL A 107 -6.97 6.35 5.83
N GLU A 108 -7.36 7.06 6.88
CA GLU A 108 -7.09 8.48 7.04
C GLU A 108 -6.60 8.83 8.46
N GLY A 109 -6.09 10.04 8.62
CA GLY A 109 -5.72 10.58 9.93
C GLY A 109 -4.52 9.88 10.56
N PRO A 110 -4.49 9.70 11.90
CA PRO A 110 -3.32 9.17 12.62
C PRO A 110 -2.86 7.79 12.16
N GLU A 111 -3.78 6.93 11.74
CA GLU A 111 -3.47 5.59 11.23
C GLU A 111 -2.73 5.67 9.89
N ALA A 112 -3.17 6.55 8.98
CA ALA A 112 -2.50 6.81 7.72
C ALA A 112 -1.13 7.47 7.92
N ILE A 113 -1.00 8.40 8.87
CA ILE A 113 0.30 9.03 9.21
C ILE A 113 1.29 7.95 9.63
N THR A 114 0.87 7.05 10.51
CA THR A 114 1.69 5.93 10.97
C THR A 114 2.09 5.01 9.81
N ALA A 115 1.18 4.75 8.87
CA ALA A 115 1.46 3.95 7.68
C ALA A 115 2.51 4.61 6.78
N VAL A 116 2.38 5.92 6.51
CA VAL A 116 3.32 6.69 5.67
C VAL A 116 4.70 6.79 6.33
N GLN A 117 4.76 7.09 7.64
CA GLN A 117 6.04 7.14 8.37
C GLN A 117 6.79 5.81 8.34
N ARG A 118 6.06 4.69 8.47
CA ARG A 118 6.65 3.34 8.39
C ARG A 118 7.23 3.06 7.00
N LEU A 119 6.57 3.50 5.93
CA LEU A 119 7.06 3.35 4.56
C LEU A 119 8.38 4.11 4.36
N HIS A 120 8.49 5.31 4.92
CA HIS A 120 9.68 6.15 4.80
C HIS A 120 10.86 5.69 5.66
N GLY A 121 10.63 4.90 6.71
CA GLY A 121 11.68 4.42 7.62
C GLY A 121 12.34 5.52 8.46
N ALA A 122 11.81 6.74 8.40
CA ALA A 122 12.24 7.91 9.16
C ALA A 122 11.03 8.82 9.42
N GLU A 123 11.09 9.58 10.51
CA GLU A 123 10.09 10.61 10.78
C GLU A 123 10.21 11.74 9.75
N ILE A 124 9.11 11.98 9.03
CA ILE A 124 8.95 13.12 8.15
C ILE A 124 7.85 14.04 8.72
N PRO A 125 7.96 15.37 8.58
CA PRO A 125 6.91 16.28 9.01
C PRO A 125 5.63 16.05 8.20
N LEU A 126 4.58 15.56 8.86
CA LEU A 126 3.25 15.34 8.26
C LEU A 126 2.19 16.03 9.11
N THR A 127 1.25 16.74 8.48
CA THR A 127 0.09 17.34 9.15
C THR A 127 -1.15 16.46 9.07
N GLU A 128 -1.25 15.66 8.01
CA GLU A 128 -2.33 14.74 7.72
C GLU A 128 -1.85 13.67 6.75
N ALA A 129 -2.56 12.54 6.65
CA ALA A 129 -2.32 11.54 5.63
C ALA A 129 -3.59 10.77 5.29
N GLU A 130 -3.62 10.24 4.08
CA GLU A 130 -4.64 9.34 3.57
C GLU A 130 -3.98 8.25 2.72
N VAL A 131 -4.53 7.05 2.78
CA VAL A 131 -4.14 5.90 1.95
C VAL A 131 -5.40 5.31 1.35
N ALA A 132 -5.48 5.25 0.03
CA ALA A 132 -6.59 4.67 -0.71
C ALA A 132 -6.10 3.52 -1.59
N VAL A 133 -6.77 2.37 -1.53
CA VAL A 133 -6.47 1.18 -2.32
C VAL A 133 -7.63 0.90 -3.27
N TYR A 134 -7.32 0.73 -4.55
CA TYR A 134 -8.27 0.52 -5.63
C TYR A 134 -8.10 -0.86 -6.26
N GLY A 135 -9.22 -1.48 -6.64
CA GLY A 135 -9.23 -2.73 -7.41
C GLY A 135 -8.53 -3.89 -6.72
N ASN A 136 -8.57 -3.97 -5.39
CA ASN A 136 -7.84 -4.96 -4.58
C ASN A 136 -6.30 -4.89 -4.74
N GLY A 137 -5.76 -3.67 -4.82
CA GLY A 137 -4.30 -3.43 -4.88
C GLY A 137 -3.75 -3.21 -6.29
N LEU A 138 -4.62 -3.03 -7.29
CA LEU A 138 -4.21 -2.62 -8.64
C LEU A 138 -3.71 -1.18 -8.66
N ALA A 139 -4.19 -0.33 -7.75
CA ALA A 139 -3.58 0.96 -7.49
C ALA A 139 -3.69 1.32 -6.00
N THR A 140 -2.70 2.07 -5.51
CA THR A 140 -2.70 2.64 -4.16
C THR A 140 -2.21 4.08 -4.25
N ILE A 141 -2.96 4.99 -3.65
CA ILE A 141 -2.55 6.39 -3.45
C ILE A 141 -2.21 6.58 -1.98
N TRP A 142 -1.05 7.18 -1.72
CA TRP A 142 -0.72 7.81 -0.45
C TRP A 142 -0.70 9.32 -0.68
N ARG A 143 -1.55 10.04 0.05
CA ARG A 143 -1.53 11.50 0.11
C ARG A 143 -1.07 11.89 1.51
N SER A 144 -0.11 12.80 1.62
CA SER A 144 0.29 13.34 2.92
C SER A 144 0.40 14.86 2.86
N GLY A 145 -0.10 15.52 3.91
CA GLY A 145 0.03 16.97 4.07
C GLY A 145 1.37 17.33 4.68
N ALA A 146 2.00 18.37 4.13
CA ALA A 146 3.17 19.03 4.68
C ALA A 146 2.76 20.38 5.30
N PRO A 147 3.59 20.96 6.19
CA PRO A 147 3.32 22.26 6.81
C PRO A 147 3.07 23.40 5.80
N ASP A 148 3.78 23.36 4.67
CA ASP A 148 3.65 24.33 3.58
C ASP A 148 4.07 23.71 2.23
N ALA A 149 3.83 24.45 1.15
CA ALA A 149 4.10 23.99 -0.21
C ALA A 149 5.60 23.85 -0.53
N ALA A 150 6.45 24.65 0.12
CA ALA A 150 7.89 24.54 -0.03
C ALA A 150 8.39 23.23 0.57
N THR A 151 7.89 22.88 1.76
CA THR A 151 8.19 21.61 2.44
C THR A 151 7.70 20.41 1.64
N ALA A 152 6.49 20.46 1.06
CA ALA A 152 5.98 19.38 0.20
C ALA A 152 6.89 19.16 -1.02
N THR A 153 7.33 20.25 -1.65
CA THR A 153 8.26 20.20 -2.80
C THR A 153 9.61 19.63 -2.39
N GLU A 154 10.17 20.09 -1.28
CA GLU A 154 11.44 19.59 -0.73
C GLU A 154 11.36 18.09 -0.41
N GLN A 155 10.26 17.61 0.17
CA GLN A 155 10.06 16.19 0.45
C GLN A 155 10.10 15.33 -0.83
N VAL A 156 9.49 15.79 -1.91
CA VAL A 156 9.51 15.11 -3.22
C VAL A 156 10.92 15.09 -3.83
N GLU A 157 11.66 16.19 -3.73
CA GLU A 157 13.04 16.26 -4.23
C GLU A 157 13.99 15.36 -3.44
N LEU A 158 13.88 15.37 -2.10
CA LEU A 158 14.64 14.45 -1.24
C LEU A 158 14.32 12.98 -1.53
N MET A 159 13.05 12.68 -1.79
CA MET A 159 12.60 11.35 -2.18
C MET A 159 13.19 10.93 -3.54
N ARG A 160 13.18 11.83 -4.53
CA ARG A 160 13.81 11.60 -5.84
C ARG A 160 15.30 11.29 -5.69
N GLU A 161 16.02 12.09 -4.91
CA GLU A 161 17.46 11.95 -4.71
C GLU A 161 17.80 10.64 -4.02
N ARG A 162 17.12 10.31 -2.92
CA ARG A 162 17.34 9.04 -2.19
C ARG A 162 17.06 7.81 -3.05
N ILE A 163 16.05 7.85 -3.91
CA ILE A 163 15.79 6.73 -4.83
C ILE A 163 16.88 6.67 -5.90
N ALA A 164 17.31 7.82 -6.44
CA ALA A 164 18.37 7.89 -7.45
C ALA A 164 19.74 7.42 -6.94
N ASP A 165 20.05 7.67 -5.68
CA ASP A 165 21.27 7.20 -4.99
C ASP A 165 21.35 5.67 -4.86
N GLY A 166 20.23 4.97 -5.08
CA GLY A 166 20.14 3.52 -5.04
C GLY A 166 19.89 2.97 -3.64
N GLY A 167 20.01 1.64 -3.49
CA GLY A 167 19.70 0.96 -2.22
C GLY A 167 18.20 0.85 -1.90
N SER A 168 17.34 1.25 -2.82
CA SER A 168 15.89 1.07 -2.77
C SER A 168 15.43 -0.01 -3.77
N PRO A 169 14.21 -0.56 -3.64
CA PRO A 169 13.65 -1.51 -4.61
C PRO A 169 13.14 -0.84 -5.89
N PHE A 170 13.38 0.47 -6.07
CA PHE A 170 12.91 1.25 -7.20
C PHE A 170 14.05 1.57 -8.17
N ASP A 171 13.73 1.63 -9.45
CA ASP A 171 14.61 2.16 -10.48
C ASP A 171 14.90 3.66 -10.27
N THR A 172 15.92 4.19 -10.94
CA THR A 172 16.20 5.63 -10.93
C THR A 172 14.97 6.42 -11.42
N PRO A 173 14.48 7.42 -10.66
CA PRO A 173 13.33 8.20 -11.06
C PRO A 173 13.64 9.07 -12.28
N HIS A 174 12.63 9.28 -13.12
CA HIS A 174 12.72 10.15 -14.30
C HIS A 174 11.50 11.07 -14.37
N PRO A 175 11.63 12.29 -14.90
CA PRO A 175 10.49 13.19 -15.06
C PRO A 175 9.46 12.62 -16.04
N VAL A 176 8.18 12.86 -15.77
CA VAL A 176 7.09 12.47 -16.68
C VAL A 176 6.92 13.55 -17.75
N PRO A 177 7.07 13.21 -19.05
CA PRO A 177 6.90 14.19 -20.13
C PRO A 177 5.51 14.85 -20.11
N GLY A 178 5.48 16.18 -20.19
CA GLY A 178 4.24 16.97 -20.18
C GLY A 178 3.66 17.26 -18.79
N HIS A 179 4.24 16.72 -17.72
CA HIS A 179 3.76 16.91 -16.35
C HIS A 179 4.89 17.41 -15.44
N ALA A 180 5.03 18.75 -15.35
CA ALA A 180 6.08 19.37 -14.55
C ALA A 180 5.97 18.99 -13.07
N GLY A 181 7.13 18.72 -12.46
CA GLY A 181 7.23 18.30 -11.05
C GLY A 181 6.66 16.92 -10.75
N VAL A 182 6.39 16.10 -11.77
CA VAL A 182 5.95 14.70 -11.61
C VAL A 182 7.09 13.78 -12.00
N TYR A 183 7.43 12.87 -11.11
CA TYR A 183 8.47 11.86 -11.33
C TYR A 183 7.84 10.48 -11.40
N ALA A 184 8.41 9.63 -12.25
CA ALA A 184 8.06 8.23 -12.38
C ALA A 184 9.22 7.33 -12.02
N THR A 185 8.91 6.19 -11.42
CA THR A 185 9.84 5.06 -11.24
C THR A 185 9.11 3.73 -11.39
N ARG A 186 9.84 2.62 -11.39
CA ARG A 186 9.31 1.25 -11.35
C ARG A 186 9.91 0.54 -10.17
N GLY A 187 9.14 -0.32 -9.53
CA GLY A 187 9.60 -1.14 -8.43
C GLY A 187 8.53 -2.15 -8.06
N MET A 188 8.93 -3.31 -7.55
CA MET A 188 8.00 -4.34 -7.05
C MET A 188 6.90 -4.76 -8.07
N GLY A 189 7.16 -4.63 -9.37
CA GLY A 189 6.19 -4.95 -10.43
C GLY A 189 5.18 -3.84 -10.75
N LEU A 190 5.22 -2.71 -10.06
CA LEU A 190 4.32 -1.58 -10.25
C LEU A 190 5.02 -0.39 -10.90
N ARG A 191 4.23 0.51 -11.49
CA ARG A 191 4.66 1.86 -11.84
C ARG A 191 4.33 2.79 -10.68
N HIS A 192 5.28 3.67 -10.38
CA HIS A 192 5.15 4.64 -9.32
C HIS A 192 5.22 6.04 -9.89
N PHE A 193 4.39 6.93 -9.35
CA PHE A 193 4.45 8.36 -9.64
C PHE A 193 4.40 9.13 -8.34
N PHE A 194 5.21 10.16 -8.23
CA PHE A 194 5.22 11.00 -7.03
C PHE A 194 5.49 12.45 -7.37
N PHE A 195 4.82 13.34 -6.63
CA PHE A 195 4.80 14.77 -6.90
C PHE A 195 4.20 15.55 -5.73
N ALA A 196 4.38 16.88 -5.76
CA ALA A 196 3.74 17.79 -4.82
C ALA A 196 2.69 18.67 -5.53
N ARG A 197 1.57 18.94 -4.86
CA ARG A 197 0.55 19.93 -5.26
C ARG A 197 0.07 20.68 -4.03
N GLY A 198 0.21 22.00 -4.04
CA GLY A 198 -0.02 22.82 -2.85
C GLY A 198 0.82 22.31 -1.67
N THR A 199 0.17 22.07 -0.54
CA THR A 199 0.81 21.51 0.67
C THR A 199 0.81 19.98 0.70
N SER A 200 0.33 19.30 -0.34
CA SER A 200 0.23 17.83 -0.36
C SER A 200 1.34 17.18 -1.17
N VAL A 201 1.87 16.08 -0.65
CA VAL A 201 2.71 15.12 -1.37
C VAL A 201 1.85 13.93 -1.75
N TRP A 202 2.00 13.50 -3.00
CA TRP A 202 1.27 12.40 -3.60
C TRP A 202 2.24 11.32 -4.02
N TRP A 203 1.91 10.07 -3.72
CA TRP A 203 2.56 8.88 -4.24
C TRP A 203 1.49 7.92 -4.75
N LEU A 204 1.53 7.61 -6.04
CA LEU A 204 0.68 6.62 -6.70
C LEU A 204 1.54 5.39 -7.02
N ALA A 205 1.12 4.22 -6.58
CA ALA A 205 1.59 2.94 -7.11
C ALA A 205 0.45 2.31 -7.92
N ALA A 206 0.73 1.86 -9.14
CA ALA A 206 -0.31 1.27 -9.99
C ALA A 206 0.24 0.14 -10.86
N ASP A 207 -0.62 -0.83 -11.14
CA ASP A 207 -0.36 -1.88 -12.11
C ASP A 207 -0.02 -1.25 -13.47
N PRO A 208 0.99 -1.78 -14.20
CA PRO A 208 1.45 -1.20 -15.46
C PRO A 208 0.35 -0.96 -16.50
N ASP A 209 -0.72 -1.77 -16.50
CA ASP A 209 -1.81 -1.69 -17.48
C ASP A 209 -2.75 -0.50 -17.22
N ILE A 210 -2.91 -0.07 -15.97
CA ILE A 210 -3.78 1.05 -15.59
C ILE A 210 -3.02 2.32 -15.20
N ALA A 211 -1.71 2.22 -14.98
CA ALA A 211 -0.86 3.27 -14.41
C ALA A 211 -0.97 4.63 -15.10
N ARG A 212 -1.09 4.66 -16.44
CA ARG A 212 -1.20 5.93 -17.17
C ARG A 212 -2.53 6.63 -16.88
N SER A 213 -3.64 5.90 -16.94
CA SER A 213 -4.97 6.47 -16.64
C SER A 213 -5.06 6.87 -15.18
N ALA A 214 -4.56 6.03 -14.27
CA ALA A 214 -4.53 6.31 -12.84
C ALA A 214 -3.73 7.59 -12.54
N LEU A 215 -2.58 7.81 -13.20
CA LEU A 215 -1.83 9.06 -13.04
C LEU A 215 -2.64 10.29 -13.48
N LEU A 216 -3.26 10.24 -14.66
CA LEU A 216 -4.00 11.39 -15.20
C LEU A 216 -5.16 11.78 -14.28
N GLU A 217 -5.95 10.80 -13.84
CA GLU A 217 -7.05 11.03 -12.89
C GLU A 217 -6.54 11.52 -11.52
N THR A 218 -5.42 10.98 -11.03
CA THR A 218 -4.80 11.47 -9.77
C THR A 218 -4.37 12.93 -9.91
N LEU A 219 -3.82 13.33 -11.06
CA LEU A 219 -3.42 14.72 -11.30
C LEU A 219 -4.62 15.67 -11.38
N GLU A 220 -5.74 15.22 -11.96
CA GLU A 220 -6.99 16.00 -12.00
C GLU A 220 -7.53 16.28 -10.60
N VAL A 221 -7.50 15.29 -9.71
CA VAL A 221 -7.97 15.43 -8.32
C VAL A 221 -6.99 16.25 -7.48
N ALA A 222 -5.69 16.17 -7.76
CA ALA A 222 -4.66 16.87 -6.99
C ALA A 222 -4.61 18.40 -7.20
N GLY A 223 -5.32 18.94 -8.21
CA GLY A 223 -5.41 20.37 -8.50
C GLY A 223 -4.50 20.84 -9.63
#